data_AF-A0A961P7K9-F1
#
_entry.id   AF-A0A961P7K9-F1
#
_cell.length_a   1.000
_cell.length_b   1.000
_cell.length_c   1.000
_cell.angle_alpha   90.00
_cell.angle_beta   90.00
_cell.angle_gamma   90.00
#
_symmetry.space_group_name_H-M   'P 1'
#
loop_
_entity.id
_entity.type
_entity.pdbx_description
1 polymer ?
#
loop_
_entity_poly.entity_id
_entity_poly.type
_entity_poly.pdbx_seq_one_letter_code
_entity_poly.pdbx_strand_id
1 'polypeptide(L)'
;MARRPHNAPPTRDTGPRINDKIRAPEIRLIGADGENVGVVSPSRALDMAVEAGLDLVEISPNAVPPVCKIMDFGKYKYETQKREAEARKNQKIIEIKEIK
;
A
#
# COMPACT_ATOMS: atom_id res chain seq x y z
N MET A 1 -43.58 4.10 5.80
CA MET A 1 -42.48 3.31 5.18
C MET A 1 -41.21 4.15 5.17
N ALA A 2 -40.30 3.92 6.12
CA ALA A 2 -39.03 4.65 6.20
C ALA A 2 -38.09 4.19 5.08
N ARG A 3 -37.72 5.10 4.17
CA ARG A 3 -36.71 4.86 3.14
C ARG A 3 -35.36 4.64 3.83
N ARG A 4 -34.79 3.46 3.66
CA ARG A 4 -33.45 3.10 4.16
C ARG A 4 -32.43 4.15 3.64
N PRO A 5 -31.57 4.73 4.50
CA PRO A 5 -30.54 5.65 4.03
C PRO A 5 -29.54 4.87 3.16
N HIS A 6 -29.53 5.16 1.86
CA HIS A 6 -28.56 4.67 0.87
C HIS A 6 -27.22 5.39 1.02
N ASN A 7 -26.70 5.49 2.23
CA ASN A 7 -25.40 6.08 2.52
C ASN A 7 -24.43 5.01 3.03
N ALA A 8 -24.28 3.93 2.26
CA ALA A 8 -23.09 3.09 2.42
C ALA A 8 -21.92 3.91 1.85
N PRO A 9 -20.87 4.20 2.65
CA PRO A 9 -19.69 4.85 2.09
C PRO A 9 -19.21 3.99 0.92
N PRO A 10 -18.83 4.56 -0.23
CA PRO A 10 -18.21 3.78 -1.28
C PRO A 10 -17.05 3.03 -0.63
N THR A 11 -16.97 1.72 -0.83
CA THR A 11 -15.79 0.93 -0.48
C THR A 11 -14.67 1.49 -1.33
N ARG A 12 -14.08 2.61 -0.91
CA ARG A 12 -12.94 3.20 -1.56
C ARG A 12 -11.90 2.11 -1.51
N ASP A 13 -11.55 1.56 -2.67
CA ASP A 13 -10.31 0.81 -2.91
C ASP A 13 -9.12 1.76 -2.63
N THR A 14 -9.02 2.22 -1.38
CA THR A 14 -7.98 3.13 -0.84
C THR A 14 -6.78 2.31 -0.38
N GLY A 15 -6.73 1.03 -0.77
CA GLY A 15 -5.62 0.15 -0.50
C GLY A 15 -4.59 0.24 -1.62
N PRO A 16 -3.32 -0.08 -1.33
CA PRO A 16 -2.32 -0.28 -2.37
C PRO A 16 -2.81 -1.32 -3.38
N ARG A 17 -2.58 -1.10 -4.68
CA ARG A 17 -2.88 -2.11 -5.70
C ARG A 17 -1.90 -3.26 -5.55
N ILE A 18 -2.38 -4.48 -5.76
CA ILE A 18 -1.56 -5.69 -5.64
C ILE A 18 -1.73 -6.57 -6.88
N ASN A 19 -0.67 -7.28 -7.23
CA ASN A 19 -0.65 -8.30 -8.29
C ASN A 19 -1.37 -7.78 -9.57
N ASP A 20 -2.43 -8.47 -10.01
CA ASP A 20 -3.20 -8.15 -11.22
C ASP A 20 -3.95 -6.81 -11.18
N LYS A 21 -4.02 -6.15 -10.02
CA LYS A 21 -4.62 -4.81 -9.92
C LYS A 21 -3.71 -3.72 -10.48
N ILE A 22 -2.42 -4.01 -10.69
CA ILE A 22 -1.44 -3.08 -11.26
C ILE A 22 -1.63 -3.04 -12.78
N ARG A 23 -2.05 -1.87 -13.30
CA ARG A 23 -2.36 -1.68 -14.74
C ARG A 23 -1.30 -0.88 -15.50
N ALA A 24 -0.23 -0.47 -14.83
CA ALA A 24 0.83 0.31 -15.46
C ALA A 24 1.61 -0.56 -16.46
N PRO A 25 2.01 -0.04 -17.63
CA PRO A 25 2.78 -0.81 -18.62
C PRO A 25 4.22 -1.08 -18.18
N GLU A 26 4.79 -0.16 -17.39
CA GLU A 26 6.13 -0.26 -16.82
C GLU A 26 6.06 0.11 -15.35
N ILE A 27 6.83 -0.60 -14.53
CA ILE A 27 6.91 -0.37 -13.10
C ILE A 27 8.36 -0.40 -12.64
N ARG A 28 8.69 0.40 -11.63
CA ARG A 28 9.96 0.29 -10.92
C ARG A 28 9.83 -0.77 -9.84
N LEU A 29 10.57 -1.87 -9.98
CA LEU A 29 10.52 -3.01 -9.08
C LEU A 29 11.60 -2.93 -7.99
N ILE A 30 11.18 -3.17 -6.76
CA ILE A 30 12.04 -3.40 -5.60
C ILE A 30 11.84 -4.86 -5.18
N GLY A 31 12.93 -5.62 -5.11
CA GLY A 31 12.90 -7.03 -4.69
C GLY A 31 12.55 -7.21 -3.22
N ALA A 32 12.37 -8.47 -2.81
CA ALA A 32 11.98 -8.83 -1.45
C ALA A 32 12.99 -8.35 -0.39
N ASP A 33 14.29 -8.46 -0.72
CA ASP A 33 15.39 -8.03 0.15
C ASP A 33 15.63 -6.51 0.13
N GLY A 34 14.83 -5.76 -0.61
CA GLY A 34 14.99 -4.32 -0.80
C GLY A 34 15.98 -3.94 -1.89
N GLU A 35 16.44 -4.89 -2.71
CA GLU A 35 17.25 -4.61 -3.89
C GLU A 35 16.44 -3.81 -4.93
N ASN A 36 17.10 -2.92 -5.66
CA ASN A 36 16.47 -2.20 -6.77
C ASN A 36 16.70 -2.97 -8.07
N VAL A 37 15.66 -3.64 -8.56
CA VAL A 37 15.72 -4.41 -9.83
C VAL A 37 15.66 -3.47 -11.04
N GLY A 38 15.16 -2.24 -10.84
CA GLY A 38 15.03 -1.22 -11.88
C GLY A 38 13.64 -1.19 -12.50
N VAL A 39 13.53 -0.75 -13.75
CA VAL A 39 12.25 -0.67 -14.47
C VAL A 39 12.01 -1.97 -15.22
N VAL A 40 10.88 -2.62 -14.95
CA VAL A 40 10.50 -3.91 -15.53
C VAL A 40 9.01 -3.90 -15.93
N SER A 41 8.61 -4.90 -16.72
CA SER A 41 7.19 -5.12 -16.99
C SER A 41 6.47 -5.70 -15.76
N PRO A 42 5.16 -5.45 -15.60
CA PRO A 42 4.35 -6.06 -14.55
C PRO A 42 4.38 -7.58 -14.57
N SER A 43 4.41 -8.17 -15.77
CA SER A 43 4.50 -9.64 -15.93
C SER A 43 5.75 -10.20 -15.26
N ARG A 44 6.92 -9.63 -15.57
CA ARG A 44 8.19 -10.07 -14.97
C ARG A 44 8.21 -9.86 -13.46
N ALA A 45 7.64 -8.76 -12.98
CA ALA A 45 7.56 -8.50 -11.55
C ALA A 45 6.62 -9.48 -10.82
N LEU A 46 5.52 -9.88 -11.47
CA LEU A 46 4.61 -10.92 -10.97
C LEU A 46 5.33 -12.28 -10.90
N ASP A 47 6.05 -12.65 -11.94
CA ASP A 47 6.83 -13.91 -11.95
C ASP A 47 7.83 -13.94 -10.79
N MET A 48 8.59 -12.86 -10.59
CA MET A 48 9.54 -12.75 -9.48
C MET A 48 8.85 -12.80 -8.10
N ALA A 49 7.65 -12.22 -7.97
CA ALA A 49 6.88 -12.28 -6.74
C ALA A 49 6.40 -13.71 -6.45
N VAL A 50 5.92 -14.42 -7.48
CA VAL A 50 5.50 -15.83 -7.39
C VAL A 50 6.68 -16.74 -7.05
N GLU A 51 7.83 -16.55 -7.69
CA GLU A 51 9.07 -17.29 -7.38
C GLU A 51 9.52 -17.10 -5.94
N ALA A 52 9.37 -15.89 -5.40
CA ALA A 52 9.67 -15.57 -4.01
C ALA A 52 8.57 -16.03 -3.02
N GLY A 53 7.39 -16.46 -3.50
CA GLY A 53 6.24 -16.78 -2.66
C GLY A 53 5.65 -15.58 -1.93
N LEU A 54 5.79 -14.38 -2.50
CA LEU A 54 5.35 -13.10 -1.94
C LEU A 54 4.37 -12.39 -2.90
N ASP A 55 3.84 -11.24 -2.48
CA ASP A 55 2.94 -10.43 -3.32
C ASP A 55 3.69 -9.27 -3.98
N LEU A 56 3.27 -8.91 -5.19
CA LEU A 56 3.67 -7.66 -5.82
C LEU A 56 2.76 -6.54 -5.32
N VAL A 57 3.30 -5.62 -4.51
CA VAL A 57 2.54 -4.52 -3.91
C VAL A 57 2.98 -3.19 -4.50
N GLU A 58 2.02 -2.41 -5.02
CA GLU A 58 2.24 -1.04 -5.51
C GLU A 58 2.34 -0.08 -4.31
N ILE A 59 3.55 0.37 -3.98
CA ILE A 59 3.80 1.25 -2.83
C ILE A 59 3.60 2.73 -3.20
N SER A 60 3.97 3.10 -4.44
CA SER A 60 3.83 4.48 -4.91
C SER A 60 3.19 4.52 -6.30
N PRO A 61 1.87 4.72 -6.38
CA PRO A 61 1.17 4.91 -7.65
C PRO A 61 1.47 6.28 -8.31
N ASN A 62 1.92 7.25 -7.53
CA ASN A 62 2.13 8.63 -8.00
C ASN A 62 3.47 8.83 -8.72
N ALA A 63 4.37 7.84 -8.68
CA ALA A 63 5.64 7.88 -9.39
C ALA A 63 5.47 7.51 -10.87
N VAL A 64 6.35 8.05 -11.71
CA VAL A 64 6.44 7.68 -13.14
C VAL A 64 7.85 7.14 -13.40
N PRO A 65 8.03 5.82 -13.59
CA PRO A 65 7.03 4.74 -13.49
C PRO A 65 6.59 4.41 -12.05
N PRO A 66 5.39 3.84 -11.83
CA PRO A 66 4.91 3.45 -10.50
C PRO A 66 5.86 2.52 -9.78
N VAL A 67 6.02 2.69 -8.47
CA VAL A 67 6.95 1.88 -7.68
C VAL A 67 6.21 0.71 -7.06
N CYS A 68 6.64 -0.49 -7.45
CA CYS A 68 6.14 -1.75 -6.92
C CYS A 68 7.25 -2.43 -6.12
N LYS A 69 6.88 -3.11 -5.03
CA LYS A 69 7.81 -3.85 -4.19
C LYS A 69 7.24 -5.24 -3.91
N ILE A 70 8.10 -6.24 -4.00
CA ILE A 70 7.78 -7.62 -3.64
C ILE A 70 7.79 -7.71 -2.10
N MET A 71 6.64 -8.00 -1.50
CA MET A 71 6.48 -8.14 -0.04
C MET A 71 5.21 -8.87 0.33
N ASP A 72 5.10 -9.32 1.58
CA ASP A 72 3.85 -9.86 2.13
C ASP A 72 2.84 -8.74 2.40
N PHE A 73 1.73 -8.73 1.64
CA PHE A 73 0.69 -7.71 1.79
C PHE A 73 -0.04 -7.80 3.14
N GLY A 74 -0.24 -9.00 3.67
CA GLY A 74 -0.90 -9.22 4.96
C GLY A 74 -0.11 -8.59 6.10
N LYS A 75 1.19 -8.83 6.14
CA LYS A 75 2.11 -8.23 7.11
C LYS A 75 2.18 -6.71 6.94
N TYR A 76 2.34 -6.23 5.71
CA TYR A 76 2.38 -4.80 5.42
C TYR A 76 1.12 -4.08 5.90
N LYS A 77 -0.06 -4.64 5.64
CA LYS A 77 -1.34 -4.08 6.05
C LYS A 77 -1.48 -4.01 7.58
N TYR A 78 -1.01 -5.04 8.29
CA TYR A 78 -1.01 -5.06 9.75
C TYR A 78 -0.06 -4.01 10.33
N GLU A 79 1.18 -3.95 9.83
CA GLU A 79 2.19 -2.98 10.27
C GLU A 79 1.76 -1.54 9.99
N THR A 80 1.16 -1.30 8.83
CA THR A 80 0.64 0.02 8.45
C THR A 80 -0.48 0.46 9.38
N GLN A 81 -1.47 -0.40 9.63
CA GLN A 81 -2.56 -0.09 10.56
C GLN A 81 -2.06 0.14 11.98
N LYS A 82 -1.11 -0.68 12.45
CA LYS A 82 -0.50 -0.52 13.78
C LYS A 82 0.22 0.82 13.88
N ARG A 83 1.04 1.16 12.88
CA ARG A 83 1.77 2.44 12.80
C ARG A 83 0.82 3.63 12.72
N GLU A 84 -0.25 3.55 11.93
CA GLU A 84 -1.27 4.60 11.84
C GLU A 84 -2.00 4.79 13.17
N ALA A 85 -2.33 3.70 13.87
CA ALA A 85 -2.95 3.76 15.18
C ALA A 85 -2.02 4.37 16.24
N GLU A 86 -0.73 4.03 16.22
CA GLU A 86 0.30 4.62 17.09
C GLU A 86 0.53 6.10 16.77
N ALA A 87 0.64 6.47 15.49
CA ALA A 87 0.80 7.85 15.04
C ALA A 87 -0.41 8.71 15.46
N ARG A 88 -1.63 8.19 15.31
CA ARG A 88 -2.85 8.89 15.73
C ARG A 88 -2.93 9.06 17.25
N LYS A 89 -2.47 8.08 18.03
CA LYS A 89 -2.38 8.19 19.49
C LYS A 89 -1.34 9.24 19.91
N ASN A 90 -0.17 9.22 19.29
CA ASN A 90 0.90 10.19 19.58
C ASN A 90 0.50 11.62 19.19
N GLN A 91 -0.15 11.81 18.03
CA GLN A 91 -0.67 13.12 17.61
C GLN A 91 -1.72 13.67 18.58
N LYS A 92 -2.57 12.81 19.17
CA LYS A 92 -3.59 13.22 20.15
C LYS A 92 -3.01 13.67 21.49
N ILE A 93 -1.79 13.25 21.83
CA ILE A 93 -1.15 13.58 23.12
C ILE A 93 -0.47 14.95 23.06
N ILE A 94 -0.22 15.51 21.86
CA ILE A 94 0.37 16.84 21.67
C ILE A 94 -0.72 17.94 21.75
N GLU A 95 -1.73 17.78 22.60
CA GLU A 95 -2.53 18.90 23.10
C GLU A 95 -1.75 19.58 24.24
N ILE A 96 -0.80 20.41 23.82
CA ILE A 96 -0.25 21.61 24.45
C ILE A 96 -0.61 21.77 25.94
N LYS A 97 0.30 21.39 26.85
CA LYS A 97 0.38 22.02 28.17
C LYS A 97 1.12 23.34 28.05
N GLU A 98 0.40 24.40 28.40
CA GLU A 98 0.80 25.77 28.74
C GLU A 98 2.29 26.12 28.60
N ILE A 99 2.59 27.13 27.79
CA ILE A 99 3.73 28.01 28.05
C ILE A 99 3.17 29.41 28.34
N LYS A 100 3.61 29.90 29.50
CA LYS A 100 3.26 31.12 30.23
C LYS A 100 3.76 32.40 29.57
#